data_AF-A0A356E0A4-F1
#
_entry.id   AF-A0A356E0A4-F1
#
_cell.length_a   1.000
_cell.length_b   1.000
_cell.length_c   1.000
_cell.angle_alpha   90.00
_cell.angle_beta   90.00
_cell.angle_gamma   90.00
#
_symmetry.space_group_name_H-M   'P 1'
#
loop_
_entity.id
_entity.type
_entity.pdbx_description
1 polymer ?
#
loop_
_entity_poly.entity_id
_entity_poly.type
_entity_poly.pdbx_seq_one_letter_code
_entity_poly.pdbx_strand_id
1 'polypeptide(L)'
;MMDKTKLRGADLITSVLFFLLGVWILFESFKMPLTDSYAGVNSVWYVSPALMPLIIGTAIIILSISIFLHGLKHGGKESLSIIWQSLKAGKVFSDGNIRYASVLIPLIAMVYMNLTRIDFFLTLVLYLGFTISVFYIDDMHFMRSTLRFYIIEMGILFILFLSGLAPILNSIFLYLVDVIALLMIIALTLWMRSQLKKLAIEGSAKKFKHAMLMTYLAPLFLVPIFRFLLRVPLPKEGGIVNLMSLLYYTLR
;
A
#
# COMPACT_ATOMS: atom_id res chain seq x y z
N MET A 1 17.37 20.29 -15.16
CA MET A 1 18.16 19.72 -14.03
C MET A 1 17.46 20.10 -12.73
N MET A 2 17.21 19.15 -11.85
CA MET A 2 16.53 19.40 -10.57
C MET A 2 17.43 20.28 -9.68
N ASP A 3 16.84 21.22 -8.96
CA ASP A 3 17.56 22.14 -8.07
C ASP A 3 18.20 21.35 -6.93
N LYS A 4 19.55 21.24 -6.95
CA LYS A 4 20.36 20.47 -5.99
C LYS A 4 20.10 20.93 -4.55
N THR A 5 19.66 22.16 -4.36
CA THR A 5 19.40 22.73 -3.04
C THR A 5 18.13 22.14 -2.43
N LYS A 6 17.05 21.97 -3.19
CA LYS A 6 15.79 21.34 -2.70
C LYS A 6 15.97 19.86 -2.35
N LEU A 7 16.78 19.15 -3.11
CA LEU A 7 17.13 17.75 -2.86
C LEU A 7 17.77 17.55 -1.47
N ARG A 8 18.70 18.44 -1.09
CA ARG A 8 19.42 18.34 0.18
C ARG A 8 18.55 18.54 1.43
N GLY A 9 17.46 19.30 1.30
CA GLY A 9 16.47 19.45 2.38
C GLY A 9 15.61 18.21 2.55
N ALA A 10 15.22 17.58 1.43
CA ALA A 10 14.53 16.30 1.45
C ALA A 10 15.41 15.19 2.06
N ASP A 11 16.70 15.15 1.69
CA ASP A 11 17.69 14.20 2.24
C ASP A 11 17.75 14.23 3.77
N LEU A 12 17.71 15.42 4.38
CA LEU A 12 17.65 15.58 5.84
C LEU A 12 16.38 14.96 6.45
N ILE A 13 15.22 15.19 5.85
CA ILE A 13 13.96 14.62 6.37
C ILE A 13 13.96 13.10 6.20
N THR A 14 14.34 12.59 5.02
CA THR A 14 14.40 11.14 4.76
C THR A 14 15.43 10.45 5.64
N SER A 15 16.57 11.07 5.92
CA SER A 15 17.56 10.50 6.83
C SER A 15 17.03 10.38 8.26
N VAL A 16 16.31 11.37 8.78
CA VAL A 16 15.67 11.26 10.11
C VAL A 16 14.63 10.14 10.12
N LEU A 17 13.79 10.05 9.08
CA LEU A 17 12.78 8.98 8.97
C LEU A 17 13.41 7.59 8.90
N PHE A 18 14.46 7.42 8.09
CA PHE A 18 15.18 6.15 7.98
C PHE A 18 15.95 5.81 9.25
N PHE A 19 16.49 6.79 9.96
CA PHE A 19 17.09 6.57 11.26
C PHE A 19 16.07 6.00 12.25
N LEU A 20 14.89 6.63 12.37
CA LEU A 20 13.80 6.15 13.23
C LEU A 20 13.32 4.75 12.80
N LEU A 21 13.17 4.52 11.49
CA LEU A 21 12.79 3.22 10.96
C LEU A 21 13.83 2.15 11.30
N GLY A 22 15.11 2.44 11.12
CA GLY A 22 16.20 1.52 11.44
C GLY A 22 16.25 1.20 12.94
N VAL A 23 16.09 2.20 13.80
CA VAL A 23 15.99 2.00 15.26
C VAL A 23 14.79 1.13 15.62
N TRP A 24 13.63 1.38 15.00
CA TRP A 24 12.44 0.56 15.22
C TRP A 24 12.62 -0.89 14.75
N ILE A 25 13.25 -1.10 13.58
CA ILE A 25 13.60 -2.45 13.10
C ILE A 25 14.49 -3.15 14.12
N LEU A 26 15.55 -2.50 14.61
CA LEU A 26 16.42 -3.09 15.63
C LEU A 26 15.64 -3.43 16.90
N PHE A 27 14.77 -2.53 17.35
CA PHE A 27 13.93 -2.75 18.53
C PHE A 27 13.01 -3.99 18.38
N GLU A 28 12.38 -4.19 17.22
CA GLU A 28 11.59 -5.41 16.97
C GLU A 28 12.48 -6.65 16.80
N SER A 29 13.65 -6.51 16.18
CA SER A 29 14.59 -7.62 15.96
C SER A 29 15.13 -8.17 17.28
N PHE A 30 15.37 -7.31 18.28
CA PHE A 30 15.83 -7.74 19.60
C PHE A 30 14.77 -8.53 20.39
N LYS A 31 13.49 -8.48 19.99
CA LYS A 31 12.44 -9.33 20.58
C LYS A 31 12.40 -10.73 19.96
N MET A 32 13.13 -10.97 18.87
CA MET A 32 13.18 -12.26 18.19
C MET A 32 14.26 -13.16 18.82
N PRO A 33 14.05 -14.49 18.87
CA PRO A 33 15.04 -15.41 19.43
C PRO A 33 16.33 -15.44 18.57
N LEU A 34 17.47 -15.22 19.23
CA LEU A 34 18.80 -15.29 18.61
C LEU A 34 19.31 -16.73 18.46
N THR A 35 18.80 -17.63 19.29
CA THR A 35 19.08 -19.07 19.26
C THR A 35 17.82 -19.80 19.68
N ASP A 36 17.37 -20.77 18.87
CA ASP A 36 16.22 -21.62 19.20
C ASP A 36 16.54 -23.11 18.94
N SER A 37 15.81 -24.05 19.51
CA SER A 37 15.95 -25.48 19.17
C SER A 37 14.89 -25.82 18.12
N TYR A 38 15.32 -26.05 16.87
CA TYR A 38 14.41 -26.52 15.83
C TYR A 38 14.67 -28.01 15.57
N ALA A 39 13.64 -28.85 15.75
CA ALA A 39 13.71 -30.30 15.57
C ALA A 39 14.81 -31.03 16.39
N GLY A 40 15.11 -30.55 17.60
CA GLY A 40 16.08 -31.20 18.51
C GLY A 40 17.55 -30.89 18.22
N VAL A 41 17.82 -29.97 17.29
CA VAL A 41 19.15 -29.42 17.03
C VAL A 41 19.19 -27.96 17.49
N ASN A 42 20.17 -27.61 18.32
CA ASN A 42 20.40 -26.22 18.72
C ASN A 42 20.72 -25.39 17.47
N SER A 43 19.83 -24.46 17.11
CA SER A 43 20.07 -23.59 15.97
C SER A 43 21.12 -22.54 16.33
N VAL A 44 22.11 -22.42 15.44
CA VAL A 44 23.24 -21.51 15.58
C VAL A 44 22.82 -20.11 15.12
N TRP A 45 23.46 -19.06 15.63
CA TRP A 45 23.14 -17.65 15.37
C TRP A 45 22.94 -17.28 13.88
N TYR A 46 23.58 -17.97 12.93
CA TYR A 46 23.42 -17.72 11.49
C TYR A 46 22.08 -18.19 10.90
N VAL A 47 21.32 -18.99 11.64
CA VAL A 47 19.93 -19.39 11.30
C VAL A 47 18.91 -18.51 12.03
N SER A 48 19.38 -17.54 12.83
CA SER A 48 18.49 -16.70 13.62
C SER A 48 17.59 -15.85 12.71
N PRO A 49 16.26 -15.89 12.92
CA PRO A 49 15.32 -14.99 12.25
C PRO A 49 15.64 -13.51 12.49
N ALA A 50 16.32 -13.18 13.60
CA ALA A 50 16.70 -11.81 13.97
C ALA A 50 17.90 -11.28 13.16
N LEU A 51 18.74 -12.16 12.62
CA LEU A 51 20.03 -11.77 12.03
C LEU A 51 19.87 -10.81 10.84
N MET A 52 18.99 -11.16 9.91
CA MET A 52 18.77 -10.36 8.70
C MET A 52 18.15 -8.98 9.04
N PRO A 53 17.09 -8.90 9.86
CA PRO A 53 16.60 -7.63 10.38
C PRO A 53 17.66 -6.78 11.10
N LEU A 54 18.54 -7.38 11.91
CA LEU A 54 19.63 -6.67 12.59
C LEU A 54 20.63 -6.06 11.60
N ILE A 55 21.04 -6.81 10.57
CA ILE A 55 21.96 -6.32 9.54
C ILE A 55 21.32 -5.17 8.76
N ILE A 56 20.09 -5.35 8.29
CA ILE A 56 19.36 -4.33 7.53
C ILE A 56 19.16 -3.07 8.39
N GLY A 57 18.67 -3.22 9.62
CA GLY A 57 18.42 -2.11 10.53
C GLY A 57 19.69 -1.30 10.80
N THR A 58 20.81 -1.99 11.06
CA THR A 58 22.12 -1.35 11.28
C THR A 58 22.60 -0.62 10.04
N ALA A 59 22.53 -1.25 8.86
CA ALA A 59 22.94 -0.63 7.60
C ALA A 59 22.12 0.63 7.28
N ILE A 60 20.79 0.59 7.50
CA ILE A 60 19.89 1.74 7.33
C ILE A 60 20.30 2.88 8.27
N ILE A 61 20.59 2.59 9.55
CA ILE A 61 21.03 3.61 10.50
C ILE A 61 22.33 4.26 10.02
N ILE A 62 23.33 3.49 9.62
CA ILE A 62 24.61 4.02 9.14
C ILE A 62 24.42 4.91 7.91
N LEU A 63 23.65 4.43 6.93
CA LEU A 63 23.33 5.19 5.71
C LEU A 63 22.58 6.48 6.04
N SER A 64 21.60 6.41 6.94
CA SER A 64 20.83 7.57 7.35
C SER A 64 21.70 8.63 8.02
N ILE A 65 22.62 8.25 8.91
CA ILE A 65 23.59 9.18 9.52
C ILE A 65 24.47 9.81 8.45
N SER A 66 24.97 9.02 7.49
CA SER A 66 25.82 9.53 6.41
C SER A 66 25.08 10.56 5.54
N ILE A 67 23.83 10.27 5.15
CA ILE A 67 22.97 11.19 4.38
C ILE A 67 22.68 12.45 5.20
N PHE A 68 22.40 12.32 6.50
CA PHE A 68 22.12 13.44 7.40
C PHE A 68 23.32 14.38 7.51
N LEU A 69 24.52 13.83 7.77
CA LEU A 69 25.76 14.61 7.87
C LEU A 69 26.11 15.29 6.54
N HIS A 70 25.90 14.60 5.42
CA HIS A 70 26.11 15.17 4.08
C HIS A 70 25.11 16.30 3.78
N GLY A 71 23.83 16.10 4.10
CA GLY A 71 22.79 17.12 3.96
C GLY A 71 23.06 18.37 4.80
N LEU A 72 23.54 18.19 6.04
CA LEU A 72 23.91 19.30 6.93
C LEU A 72 25.08 20.12 6.39
N LYS A 73 26.14 19.47 5.90
CA LYS A 73 27.33 20.13 5.36
C LYS A 73 27.06 20.92 4.08
N HIS A 74 26.03 20.55 3.32
CA HIS A 74 25.75 21.12 2.00
C HIS A 74 24.54 22.06 1.95
N GLY A 75 24.18 22.70 3.07
CA GLY A 75 23.14 23.74 3.11
C GLY A 75 21.71 23.22 3.32
N GLY A 76 21.54 21.99 3.84
CA GLY A 76 20.22 21.40 4.07
C GLY A 76 19.33 22.19 5.04
N LYS A 77 19.91 22.99 5.97
CA LYS A 77 19.13 23.82 6.91
C LYS A 77 18.33 24.93 6.21
N GLU A 78 18.91 25.58 5.20
CA GLU A 78 18.23 26.60 4.39
C GLU A 78 17.17 25.97 3.47
N SER A 79 17.45 24.77 2.96
CA SER A 79 16.48 24.02 2.17
C SER A 79 15.28 23.54 3.02
N LEU A 80 15.52 23.15 4.28
CA LEU A 80 14.48 22.75 5.22
C LEU A 80 13.52 23.89 5.53
N SER A 81 14.02 25.12 5.71
CA SER A 81 13.17 26.29 5.95
C SER A 81 12.32 26.63 4.72
N ILE A 82 12.86 26.47 3.51
CA ILE A 82 12.12 26.63 2.24
C ILE A 82 11.01 25.55 2.11
N ILE A 83 11.31 24.29 2.43
CA ILE A 83 10.31 23.21 2.44
C ILE A 83 9.21 23.54 3.46
N TRP A 84 9.58 23.95 4.67
CA TRP A 84 8.61 24.27 5.74
C TRP A 84 7.72 25.48 5.40
N GLN A 85 8.29 26.52 4.76
CA GLN A 85 7.52 27.64 4.23
C GLN A 85 6.60 27.21 3.08
N SER A 86 7.04 26.31 2.21
CA SER A 86 6.21 25.79 1.10
C SER A 86 5.04 24.93 1.59
N LEU A 87 5.23 24.18 2.68
CA LEU A 87 4.17 23.44 3.38
C LEU A 87 3.14 24.41 3.98
N LYS A 88 3.60 25.47 4.67
CA LYS A 88 2.72 26.53 5.22
C LYS A 88 1.96 27.29 4.13
N ALA A 89 2.58 27.50 2.96
CA ALA A 89 1.96 28.18 1.83
C ALA A 89 0.97 27.30 1.02
N GLY A 90 0.64 26.10 1.50
CA GLY A 90 -0.37 25.24 0.87
C GLY A 90 0.05 24.59 -0.45
N LYS A 91 1.34 24.66 -0.84
CA LYS A 91 1.87 24.00 -2.05
C LYS A 91 1.97 22.47 -1.95
N VAL A 92 1.38 21.88 -0.91
CA VAL A 92 1.29 20.42 -0.69
C VAL A 92 0.56 19.73 -1.86
N PHE A 93 -0.40 20.41 -2.49
CA PHE A 93 -1.21 19.90 -3.60
C PHE A 93 -0.64 20.20 -5.00
N SER A 94 0.69 20.15 -5.14
CA SER A 94 1.29 20.17 -6.48
C SER A 94 0.93 18.89 -7.25
N ASP A 95 0.87 19.00 -8.57
CA ASP A 95 0.53 17.88 -9.46
C ASP A 95 1.50 16.69 -9.29
N GLY A 96 2.78 16.98 -9.05
CA GLY A 96 3.79 15.96 -8.75
C GLY A 96 3.50 15.22 -7.44
N ASN A 97 3.11 15.94 -6.39
CA ASN A 97 2.80 15.34 -5.09
C ASN A 97 1.55 14.46 -5.16
N ILE A 98 0.55 14.84 -5.96
CA ILE A 98 -0.68 14.05 -6.14
C ILE A 98 -0.39 12.75 -6.89
N ARG A 99 0.47 12.79 -7.92
CA ARG A 99 0.93 11.58 -8.61
C ARG A 99 1.66 10.65 -7.65
N TYR A 100 2.58 11.18 -6.85
CA TYR A 100 3.29 10.41 -5.83
C TYR A 100 2.33 9.80 -4.79
N ALA A 101 1.41 10.59 -4.25
CA ALA A 101 0.39 10.13 -3.31
C ALA A 101 -0.53 9.06 -3.92
N SER A 102 -0.84 9.16 -5.21
CA SER A 102 -1.65 8.17 -5.95
C SER A 102 -0.93 6.82 -6.14
N VAL A 103 0.39 6.76 -5.99
CA VAL A 103 1.12 5.49 -5.89
C VAL A 103 1.18 5.01 -4.45
N LEU A 104 1.61 5.90 -3.55
CA LEU A 104 1.98 5.54 -2.18
C LEU A 104 0.77 5.13 -1.33
N ILE A 105 -0.33 5.90 -1.39
CA ILE A 105 -1.49 5.70 -0.52
C ILE A 105 -2.18 4.35 -0.80
N PRO A 106 -2.52 4.00 -2.06
CA PRO A 106 -3.10 2.69 -2.35
C PRO A 106 -2.16 1.53 -2.00
N LEU A 107 -0.85 1.69 -2.19
CA LEU A 107 0.13 0.67 -1.84
C LEU A 107 0.18 0.43 -0.33
N ILE A 108 0.27 1.50 0.47
CA ILE A 108 0.26 1.40 1.94
C ILE A 108 -1.05 0.79 2.42
N ALA A 109 -2.19 1.25 1.90
CA ALA A 109 -3.50 0.71 2.25
C ALA A 109 -3.62 -0.78 1.88
N MET A 110 -3.13 -1.18 0.70
CA MET A 110 -3.09 -2.58 0.29
C MET A 110 -2.27 -3.42 1.28
N VAL A 111 -1.01 -3.05 1.52
CA VAL A 111 -0.04 -3.89 2.25
C VAL A 111 -0.34 -3.94 3.74
N TYR A 112 -0.55 -2.79 4.39
CA TYR A 112 -0.64 -2.71 5.85
C TYR A 112 -2.07 -2.79 6.38
N MET A 113 -3.06 -2.46 5.54
CA MET A 113 -4.45 -2.44 5.97
C MET A 113 -5.24 -3.63 5.44
N ASN A 114 -5.33 -3.78 4.11
CA ASN A 114 -6.31 -4.65 3.48
C ASN A 114 -5.86 -6.11 3.41
N LEU A 115 -4.58 -6.37 3.09
CA LEU A 115 -4.07 -7.70 2.75
C LEU A 115 -4.27 -8.75 3.86
N THR A 116 -4.27 -8.37 5.14
CA THR A 116 -4.48 -9.29 6.26
C THR A 116 -5.92 -9.38 6.76
N ARG A 117 -6.80 -8.48 6.29
CA ARG A 117 -8.14 -8.27 6.89
C ARG A 117 -9.29 -8.54 5.92
N ILE A 118 -9.08 -8.30 4.63
CA ILE A 118 -10.08 -8.45 3.56
C ILE A 118 -9.65 -9.59 2.65
N ASP A 119 -10.61 -10.29 2.02
CA ASP A 119 -10.34 -11.25 0.96
C ASP A 119 -9.26 -10.74 -0.03
N PHE A 120 -8.29 -11.62 -0.31
CA PHE A 120 -7.13 -11.27 -1.13
C PHE A 120 -7.53 -10.84 -2.55
N PHE A 121 -8.54 -11.48 -3.16
CA PHE A 121 -9.01 -11.11 -4.49
C PHE A 121 -9.61 -9.69 -4.50
N LEU A 122 -10.47 -9.38 -3.53
CA LEU A 122 -11.06 -8.04 -3.39
C LEU A 122 -9.99 -6.97 -3.16
N THR A 123 -8.99 -7.27 -2.34
CA THR A 123 -7.86 -6.38 -2.08
C THR A 123 -7.11 -6.02 -3.38
N LEU A 124 -6.84 -7.01 -4.23
CA LEU A 124 -6.21 -6.79 -5.53
C LEU A 124 -7.10 -5.98 -6.47
N VAL A 125 -8.39 -6.31 -6.56
CA VAL A 125 -9.35 -5.58 -7.40
C VAL A 125 -9.43 -4.11 -6.99
N LEU A 126 -9.50 -3.81 -5.69
CA LEU A 126 -9.57 -2.44 -5.21
C LEU A 126 -8.29 -1.65 -5.51
N TYR A 127 -7.13 -2.26 -5.28
CA TYR A 127 -5.82 -1.65 -5.57
C TYR A 127 -5.62 -1.40 -7.07
N LEU A 128 -5.84 -2.43 -7.90
CA LEU A 128 -5.65 -2.35 -9.36
C LEU A 128 -6.72 -1.45 -10.00
N GLY A 129 -7.95 -1.50 -9.49
CA GLY A 129 -9.07 -0.66 -9.94
C GLY A 129 -8.75 0.81 -9.82
N PHE A 130 -8.19 1.22 -8.69
CA PHE A 130 -7.69 2.56 -8.50
C PHE A 130 -6.48 2.85 -9.40
N THR A 131 -5.42 2.05 -9.28
CA THR A 131 -4.10 2.34 -9.85
C THR A 131 -4.13 2.36 -11.37
N ILE A 132 -4.66 1.32 -12.01
CA ILE A 132 -4.73 1.24 -13.47
C ILE A 132 -5.58 2.39 -14.00
N SER A 133 -6.75 2.67 -13.40
CA SER A 133 -7.64 3.72 -13.88
C SER A 133 -7.00 5.10 -13.82
N VAL A 134 -6.39 5.44 -12.69
CA VAL A 134 -5.78 6.76 -12.47
C VAL A 134 -4.59 6.98 -13.40
N PHE A 135 -3.72 6.00 -13.57
CA PHE A 135 -2.50 6.14 -14.39
C PHE A 135 -2.73 5.90 -15.89
N TYR A 136 -3.72 5.09 -16.28
CA TYR A 136 -4.01 4.83 -17.69
C TYR A 136 -4.82 5.98 -18.34
N ILE A 137 -5.67 6.65 -17.55
CA ILE A 137 -6.40 7.83 -18.02
C ILE A 137 -5.48 9.05 -18.02
N ASP A 138 -4.62 9.18 -17.01
CA ASP A 138 -3.60 10.23 -16.84
C ASP A 138 -4.16 11.66 -16.95
N ASP A 139 -5.31 11.90 -16.31
CA ASP A 139 -5.86 13.26 -16.12
C ASP A 139 -5.76 13.69 -14.65
N MET A 140 -5.26 14.91 -14.41
CA MET A 140 -4.97 15.40 -13.05
C MET A 140 -6.24 15.68 -12.24
N HIS A 141 -7.31 16.16 -12.87
CA HIS A 141 -8.58 16.42 -12.18
C HIS A 141 -9.24 15.10 -11.77
N PHE A 142 -9.26 14.13 -12.68
CA PHE A 142 -9.71 12.78 -12.42
C PHE A 142 -8.91 12.10 -11.31
N MET A 143 -7.57 12.17 -11.38
CA MET A 143 -6.66 11.61 -10.37
C MET A 143 -6.91 12.21 -8.99
N ARG A 144 -6.96 13.54 -8.87
CA ARG A 144 -7.20 14.22 -7.59
C ARG A 144 -8.58 13.91 -7.02
N SER A 145 -9.61 13.83 -7.86
CA SER A 145 -10.97 13.49 -7.45
C SER A 145 -11.06 12.05 -6.95
N THR A 146 -10.48 11.11 -7.70
CA THR A 146 -10.49 9.69 -7.38
C THR A 146 -9.63 9.39 -6.15
N LEU A 147 -8.45 10.02 -6.02
CA LEU A 147 -7.58 9.88 -4.85
C LEU A 147 -8.28 10.31 -3.57
N ARG A 148 -8.99 11.45 -3.58
CA ARG A 148 -9.75 11.90 -2.40
C ARG A 148 -10.83 10.90 -2.02
N PHE A 149 -11.57 10.38 -3.00
CA PHE A 149 -12.60 9.37 -2.76
C PHE A 149 -12.00 8.07 -2.19
N TYR A 150 -10.90 7.60 -2.76
CA TYR A 150 -10.17 6.44 -2.27
C TYR A 150 -9.65 6.62 -0.83
N ILE A 151 -9.14 7.81 -0.49
CA ILE A 151 -8.71 8.12 0.89
C ILE A 151 -9.90 8.04 1.86
N ILE A 152 -11.07 8.53 1.47
CA ILE A 152 -12.29 8.45 2.29
C ILE A 152 -12.67 6.98 2.51
N GLU A 153 -12.67 6.19 1.45
CA GLU A 153 -12.91 4.74 1.52
C GLU A 153 -11.93 4.06 2.49
N MET A 154 -10.63 4.30 2.31
CA MET A 154 -9.62 3.71 3.20
C MET A 154 -9.76 4.22 4.64
N GLY A 155 -10.18 5.47 4.85
CA GLY A 155 -10.47 6.03 6.16
C GLY A 155 -11.64 5.32 6.86
N ILE A 156 -12.70 4.96 6.12
CA ILE A 156 -13.82 4.18 6.66
C ILE A 156 -13.34 2.80 7.13
N LEU A 157 -12.58 2.09 6.29
CA LEU A 157 -12.01 0.78 6.66
C LEU A 157 -11.06 0.90 7.85
N PHE A 158 -10.23 1.94 7.88
CA PHE A 158 -9.29 2.18 8.98
C PHE A 158 -10.02 2.36 10.31
N ILE A 159 -11.09 3.16 10.35
CA ILE A 159 -11.92 3.35 11.55
C ILE A 159 -12.62 2.04 11.95
N LEU A 160 -13.15 1.29 10.98
CA LEU A 160 -13.79 0.00 11.22
C LEU A 160 -12.82 -1.02 11.85
N PHE A 161 -11.56 -1.04 11.41
CA PHE A 161 -10.55 -1.94 11.94
C PHE A 161 -9.99 -1.49 13.29
N LEU A 162 -9.80 -0.19 13.50
CA LEU A 162 -9.32 0.34 14.79
C LEU A 162 -10.35 0.19 15.92
N SER A 163 -11.64 0.33 15.60
CA SER A 163 -12.72 0.21 16.58
C SER A 163 -12.99 -1.23 17.05
N GLY A 164 -12.35 -2.23 16.43
CA GLY A 164 -12.62 -3.63 16.74
C GLY A 164 -14.00 -4.11 16.28
N LEU A 165 -14.69 -3.36 15.41
CA LEU A 165 -16.00 -3.73 14.88
C LEU A 165 -15.92 -4.87 13.86
N ALA A 166 -14.78 -5.06 13.18
CA ALA A 166 -14.59 -6.13 12.20
C ALA A 166 -14.94 -7.55 12.71
N PRO A 167 -14.43 -8.04 13.86
CA PRO A 167 -14.81 -9.35 14.39
C PRO A 167 -16.30 -9.44 14.76
N ILE A 168 -16.91 -8.35 15.24
CA ILE A 168 -18.34 -8.30 15.57
C ILE A 168 -19.19 -8.39 14.29
N LEU A 169 -18.79 -7.69 13.23
CA LEU A 169 -19.45 -7.77 11.93
C LEU A 169 -19.36 -9.19 11.35
N ASN A 170 -18.19 -9.82 11.45
CA ASN A 170 -17.99 -11.17 10.94
C ASN A 170 -18.69 -12.26 11.78
N SER A 171 -19.08 -11.98 13.03
CA SER A 171 -19.90 -12.92 13.81
C SER A 171 -21.36 -12.92 13.38
N ILE A 172 -21.87 -11.80 12.85
CA ILE A 172 -23.20 -11.71 12.25
C ILE A 172 -23.22 -12.45 10.91
N PHE A 173 -22.22 -12.20 10.06
CA PHE A 173 -22.05 -12.88 8.79
C PHE A 173 -20.58 -13.03 8.46
N LEU A 174 -20.12 -14.26 8.24
CA LEU A 174 -18.70 -14.61 8.11
C LEU A 174 -17.89 -13.73 7.14
N TYR A 175 -18.54 -13.25 6.08
CA TYR A 175 -17.91 -12.46 5.02
C TYR A 175 -18.38 -11.00 4.99
N LEU A 176 -18.90 -10.45 6.10
CA LEU A 176 -19.50 -9.11 6.10
C LEU A 176 -18.49 -8.01 5.76
N VAL A 177 -17.25 -8.13 6.26
CA VAL A 177 -16.16 -7.21 5.88
C VAL A 177 -15.83 -7.29 4.38
N ASP A 178 -15.89 -8.48 3.79
CA ASP A 178 -15.68 -8.67 2.34
C ASP A 178 -16.83 -8.03 1.53
N VAL A 179 -18.07 -8.11 2.03
CA VAL A 179 -19.22 -7.44 1.41
C VAL A 179 -19.05 -5.92 1.45
N ILE A 180 -18.58 -5.36 2.57
CA ILE A 180 -18.27 -3.92 2.67
C ILE A 180 -17.21 -3.55 1.63
N ALA A 181 -16.12 -4.31 1.53
CA ALA A 181 -15.07 -4.06 0.54
C ALA A 181 -15.60 -4.15 -0.91
N LEU A 182 -16.49 -5.10 -1.21
CA LEU A 182 -17.16 -5.20 -2.51
C LEU A 182 -18.02 -3.96 -2.81
N LEU A 183 -18.79 -3.48 -1.83
CA LEU A 183 -19.60 -2.26 -1.97
C LEU A 183 -18.71 -1.03 -2.24
N MET A 184 -17.54 -0.96 -1.62
CA MET A 184 -16.56 0.10 -1.86
C MET A 184 -15.98 0.01 -3.28
N ILE A 185 -15.62 -1.18 -3.77
CA ILE A 185 -15.20 -1.37 -5.17
C ILE A 185 -16.27 -0.86 -6.15
N ILE A 186 -17.54 -1.18 -5.88
CA ILE A 186 -18.67 -0.70 -6.69
C ILE A 186 -18.77 0.83 -6.60
N ALA A 187 -18.72 1.40 -5.39
CA ALA A 187 -18.80 2.83 -5.16
C ALA A 187 -17.67 3.59 -5.87
N LEU A 188 -16.43 3.13 -5.76
CA LEU A 188 -15.26 3.66 -6.48
C LEU A 188 -15.45 3.60 -8.00
N THR A 189 -15.93 2.46 -8.52
CA THR A 189 -16.19 2.28 -9.95
C THR A 189 -17.25 3.26 -10.47
N LEU A 190 -18.34 3.43 -9.72
CA LEU A 190 -19.41 4.38 -10.05
C LEU A 190 -18.93 5.82 -9.95
N TRP A 191 -18.15 6.14 -8.92
CA TRP A 191 -17.52 7.46 -8.75
C TRP A 191 -16.63 7.79 -9.95
N MET A 192 -15.69 6.91 -10.30
CA MET A 192 -14.80 7.09 -11.45
C MET A 192 -15.59 7.32 -12.74
N ARG A 193 -16.60 6.49 -13.00
CA ARG A 193 -17.47 6.65 -14.17
C ARG A 193 -18.19 8.00 -14.19
N SER A 194 -18.67 8.47 -13.04
CA SER A 194 -19.32 9.78 -12.90
C SER A 194 -18.35 10.93 -13.19
N GLN A 195 -17.12 10.86 -12.67
CA GLN A 195 -16.10 11.88 -12.91
C GLN A 195 -15.70 11.95 -14.39
N LEU A 196 -15.50 10.80 -15.05
CA LEU A 196 -15.15 10.77 -16.48
C LEU A 196 -16.25 11.35 -17.37
N LYS A 197 -17.53 11.12 -17.03
CA LYS A 197 -18.65 11.76 -17.73
C LYS A 197 -18.64 13.27 -17.57
N LYS A 198 -18.36 13.78 -16.36
CA LYS A 198 -18.31 15.22 -16.08
C LYS A 198 -17.17 15.94 -16.80
N LEU A 199 -16.02 15.29 -16.90
CA LEU A 199 -14.83 15.85 -17.55
C LEU A 199 -14.87 15.76 -19.08
N ALA A 200 -15.80 14.98 -19.66
CA ALA A 200 -16.01 14.83 -21.10
C ALA A 200 -14.73 14.54 -21.92
N ILE A 201 -13.79 13.80 -21.33
CA ILE A 201 -12.48 13.50 -21.94
C ILE A 201 -12.68 12.56 -23.14
N GLU A 202 -12.18 12.94 -24.31
CA GLU A 202 -12.25 12.11 -25.52
C GLU A 202 -11.57 10.74 -25.32
N GLY A 203 -12.24 9.67 -25.75
CA GLY A 203 -11.72 8.30 -25.65
C GLY A 203 -11.64 7.71 -24.22
N SER A 204 -11.98 8.49 -23.18
CA SER A 204 -11.90 8.05 -21.78
C SER A 204 -12.78 6.85 -21.46
N ALA A 205 -13.95 6.71 -22.09
CA ALA A 205 -14.84 5.57 -21.90
C ALA A 205 -14.18 4.25 -22.35
N LYS A 206 -13.46 4.27 -23.48
CA LYS A 206 -12.72 3.10 -23.97
C LYS A 206 -11.57 2.78 -23.02
N LYS A 207 -10.81 3.80 -22.59
CA LYS A 207 -9.71 3.61 -21.63
C LYS A 207 -10.20 3.03 -20.30
N PHE A 208 -11.29 3.57 -19.76
CA PHE A 208 -11.89 3.09 -18.51
C PHE A 208 -12.40 1.65 -18.62
N LYS A 209 -13.02 1.27 -19.73
CA LYS A 209 -13.44 -0.11 -19.96
C LYS A 209 -12.24 -1.07 -19.96
N HIS A 210 -11.14 -0.70 -20.61
CA HIS A 210 -9.91 -1.50 -20.61
C HIS A 210 -9.30 -1.59 -19.20
N ALA A 211 -9.25 -0.47 -18.47
CA ALA A 211 -8.79 -0.44 -17.10
C ALA A 211 -9.58 -1.40 -16.21
N MET A 212 -10.92 -1.30 -16.23
CA MET A 212 -11.80 -2.19 -15.46
C MET A 212 -11.64 -3.65 -15.87
N LEU A 213 -11.54 -3.94 -17.16
CA LEU A 213 -11.32 -5.31 -17.62
C LEU A 213 -10.01 -5.89 -17.05
N MET A 214 -8.91 -5.13 -17.10
CA MET A 214 -7.63 -5.57 -16.53
C MET A 214 -7.67 -5.71 -15.01
N THR A 215 -8.41 -4.83 -14.32
CA THR A 215 -8.60 -4.90 -12.86
C THR A 215 -9.19 -6.23 -12.39
N TYR A 216 -10.15 -6.80 -13.13
CA TYR A 216 -10.76 -8.08 -12.76
C TYR A 216 -10.05 -9.28 -13.35
N LEU A 217 -9.54 -9.18 -14.59
CA LEU A 217 -8.84 -10.30 -15.23
C LEU A 217 -7.55 -10.65 -14.49
N ALA A 218 -6.73 -9.67 -14.10
CA ALA A 218 -5.45 -9.96 -13.48
C ALA A 218 -5.60 -10.79 -12.18
N PRO A 219 -6.46 -10.43 -11.20
CA PRO A 219 -6.71 -11.27 -10.03
C PRO A 219 -7.38 -12.60 -10.38
N LEU A 220 -8.26 -12.64 -11.39
CA LEU A 220 -8.96 -13.87 -11.80
C LEU A 220 -8.00 -14.94 -12.32
N PHE A 221 -6.87 -14.56 -12.92
CA PHE A 221 -5.81 -15.50 -13.29
C PHE A 221 -4.82 -15.72 -12.16
N LEU A 222 -4.37 -14.64 -11.51
CA LEU A 222 -3.31 -14.71 -10.51
C LEU A 222 -3.74 -15.54 -9.30
N VAL A 223 -4.93 -15.30 -8.75
CA VAL A 223 -5.38 -15.97 -7.52
C VAL A 223 -5.48 -17.49 -7.70
N PRO A 224 -6.12 -18.04 -8.75
CA PRO A 224 -6.12 -19.48 -9.01
C PRO A 224 -4.76 -20.10 -9.25
N ILE A 225 -3.89 -19.41 -9.99
CA ILE A 225 -2.53 -19.91 -10.27
C ILE A 225 -1.76 -20.06 -8.97
N PHE A 226 -1.74 -19.03 -8.12
CA PHE A 226 -1.02 -19.09 -6.86
C PHE A 226 -1.62 -20.13 -5.91
N ARG A 227 -2.95 -20.16 -5.78
CA ARG A 227 -3.60 -21.03 -4.79
C ARG A 227 -3.69 -22.50 -5.22
N PHE A 228 -4.13 -22.78 -6.44
CA PHE A 228 -4.45 -24.15 -6.87
C PHE A 228 -3.30 -24.82 -7.62
N LEU A 229 -2.56 -24.07 -8.45
CA LEU A 229 -1.44 -24.61 -9.20
C LEU A 229 -0.15 -24.65 -8.36
N LEU A 230 0.22 -23.52 -7.74
CA LEU A 230 1.45 -23.39 -6.95
C LEU A 230 1.28 -23.76 -5.47
N ARG A 231 0.05 -23.93 -4.99
CA ARG A 231 -0.29 -24.26 -3.59
C ARG A 231 0.29 -23.27 -2.58
N VAL A 232 0.40 -22.00 -2.96
CA VAL A 232 0.85 -20.93 -2.09
C VAL A 232 -0.33 -20.46 -1.23
N PRO A 233 -0.21 -20.43 0.11
CA PRO A 233 -1.26 -19.92 0.97
C PRO A 233 -1.46 -18.42 0.71
N LEU A 234 -2.71 -18.01 0.50
CA LEU A 234 -3.04 -16.60 0.30
C LEU A 234 -3.13 -15.89 1.67
N PRO A 235 -2.82 -14.58 1.75
CA PRO A 235 -2.79 -13.87 3.03
C PRO A 235 -4.10 -13.90 3.82
N LYS A 236 -5.23 -13.75 3.12
CA LYS A 236 -6.58 -13.88 3.68
C LYS A 236 -7.51 -14.53 2.65
N GLU A 237 -7.99 -15.72 2.99
CA GLU A 237 -8.96 -16.46 2.18
C GLU A 237 -10.38 -16.14 2.65
N GLY A 238 -11.02 -15.20 1.97
CA GLY A 238 -12.37 -14.70 2.30
C GLY A 238 -13.44 -15.27 1.36
N GLY A 239 -14.52 -14.52 1.18
CA GLY A 239 -15.72 -15.00 0.48
C GLY A 239 -15.46 -15.44 -0.96
N ILE A 240 -14.80 -14.60 -1.77
CA ILE A 240 -14.56 -14.89 -3.18
C ILE A 240 -13.56 -16.03 -3.34
N VAL A 241 -12.45 -15.97 -2.60
CA VAL A 241 -11.44 -17.02 -2.64
C VAL A 241 -12.06 -18.37 -2.24
N ASN A 242 -12.89 -18.43 -1.20
CA ASN A 242 -13.59 -19.66 -0.81
C ASN A 242 -14.62 -20.14 -1.84
N LEU A 243 -15.34 -19.22 -2.50
CA LEU A 243 -16.21 -19.57 -3.64
C LEU A 243 -15.41 -20.22 -4.78
N MET A 244 -14.23 -19.69 -5.11
CA MET A 244 -13.34 -20.29 -6.12
C MET A 244 -12.87 -21.69 -5.71
N SER A 245 -12.57 -21.91 -4.43
CA SER A 245 -12.25 -23.25 -3.92
C SER A 245 -13.42 -24.21 -4.12
N LEU A 246 -14.63 -23.79 -3.74
CA LEU A 246 -15.82 -24.62 -3.89
C LEU A 246 -15.99 -25.06 -5.35
N LEU A 247 -15.90 -24.12 -6.30
CA LEU A 247 -15.99 -24.42 -7.73
C LEU A 247 -14.87 -25.35 -8.21
N TYR A 248 -13.64 -25.15 -7.75
CA TYR A 248 -12.51 -25.99 -8.15
C TYR A 248 -12.68 -27.44 -7.67
N TYR A 249 -13.08 -27.63 -6.41
CA TYR A 249 -13.25 -28.96 -5.83
C TYR A 249 -14.54 -29.67 -6.22
N THR A 250 -15.56 -28.96 -6.71
CA THR A 250 -16.76 -29.61 -7.26
C THR A 250 -16.59 -30.07 -8.70
N LEU A 251 -15.69 -29.42 -9.46
CA LEU A 251 -15.40 -29.76 -10.86
C LEU A 251 -14.32 -30.83 -11.03
N ARG A 252 -13.60 -31.18 -9.96
CA ARG A 252 -12.51 -32.15 -9.95
C ARG A 252 -12.90 -33.39 -9.14
#